data_AF-A0A960Q841-F1
#
_entry.id   AF-A0A960Q841-F1
#
_cell.length_a   1.000
_cell.length_b   1.000
_cell.length_c   1.000
_cell.angle_alpha   90.00
_cell.angle_beta   90.00
_cell.angle_gamma   90.00
#
_symmetry.space_group_name_H-M   'P 1'
#
loop_
_entity.id
_entity.type
_entity.pdbx_description
1 polymer ?
#
loop_
_entity_poly.entity_id
_entity_poly.type
_entity_poly.pdbx_seq_one_letter_code
_entity_poly.pdbx_strand_id
1 'polypeptide(L)'
;MMFFWLLFFQPQVSFFEHEANALNSSGPRTVIRHPLTNGNIGAILIVTNISKPGINSARLAVTYDLTSQRWSIENQDGSAQLEGFRYHVAVVLGPDGFRHQATDANTEFNYSYLDQPGLN
;
A
#
# COMPACT_ATOMS: atom_id res chain seq x y z
N MET A 1 5.71 -45.08 -6.61
CA MET A 1 6.28 -43.97 -5.83
C MET A 1 5.61 -42.69 -6.32
N MET A 2 4.88 -42.00 -5.44
CA MET A 2 4.17 -40.77 -5.80
C MET A 2 5.03 -39.59 -5.39
N PHE A 3 5.31 -38.70 -6.34
CA PHE A 3 6.05 -37.48 -6.08
C PHE A 3 5.06 -36.33 -5.96
N PHE A 4 5.17 -35.56 -4.89
CA PHE A 4 4.45 -34.31 -4.72
C PHE A 4 5.48 -33.18 -4.70
N TRP A 5 5.23 -32.17 -5.53
CA TRP A 5 6.02 -30.95 -5.53
C TRP A 5 5.40 -30.00 -4.51
N LEU A 6 6.12 -29.72 -3.42
CA LEU A 6 5.77 -28.65 -2.50
C LEU A 6 6.37 -27.35 -3.06
N LEU A 7 5.50 -26.46 -3.53
CA LEU A 7 5.88 -25.08 -3.86
C LEU A 7 5.83 -24.26 -2.58
N PHE A 8 6.99 -23.78 -2.12
CA PHE A 8 7.08 -22.77 -1.08
C PHE A 8 7.06 -21.40 -1.77
N PHE A 9 5.98 -20.63 -1.61
CA PHE A 9 5.97 -19.21 -1.96
C PHE A 9 6.58 -18.43 -0.80
N GLN A 10 7.80 -17.93 -0.94
CA GLN A 10 8.31 -16.92 -0.01
C GLN A 10 7.75 -15.55 -0.43
N PRO A 11 7.38 -14.68 0.53
CA PRO A 11 6.96 -13.33 0.20
C PRO A 11 8.11 -12.62 -0.52
N GLN A 12 7.85 -12.20 -1.76
CA GLN A 12 8.81 -11.40 -2.51
C GLN A 12 8.54 -9.94 -2.20
N VAL A 13 9.52 -9.28 -1.57
CA VAL A 13 9.49 -7.83 -1.37
C VAL A 13 10.23 -7.18 -2.52
N SER A 14 9.54 -6.35 -3.28
CA SER A 14 10.11 -5.54 -4.36
C SER A 14 10.00 -4.06 -4.00
N PHE A 15 10.91 -3.24 -4.50
CA PHE A 15 10.97 -1.81 -4.19
C PHE A 15 11.05 -0.96 -5.45
N PHE A 16 10.40 0.18 -5.44
CA PHE A 16 10.57 1.22 -6.45
C PHE A 16 10.36 2.62 -5.85
N GLU A 17 10.81 3.64 -6.57
CA GLU A 17 10.53 5.03 -6.21
C GLU A 17 9.31 5.53 -6.99
N HIS A 18 8.35 6.12 -6.27
CA HIS A 18 7.22 6.82 -6.85
C HIS A 18 7.47 8.33 -6.78
N GLU A 19 7.35 8.99 -7.92
CA GLU A 19 7.47 10.45 -8.03
C GLU A 19 6.11 11.06 -8.36
N ALA A 20 5.64 11.95 -7.48
CA ALA A 20 4.42 12.69 -7.69
C ALA A 20 4.66 13.86 -8.63
N ASN A 21 3.91 13.90 -9.74
CA ASN A 21 3.95 14.96 -10.74
C ASN A 21 2.54 15.28 -11.25
N ALA A 22 2.42 16.31 -12.08
CA ALA A 22 1.14 16.79 -12.60
C ALA A 22 0.34 15.76 -13.43
N LEU A 23 0.96 14.69 -13.94
CA LEU A 23 0.28 13.65 -14.73
C LEU A 23 -0.28 12.52 -13.87
N ASN A 24 0.17 12.37 -12.63
CA ASN A 24 -0.27 11.32 -11.73
C ASN A 24 -0.88 11.85 -10.43
N SER A 25 -0.87 13.17 -10.22
CA SER A 25 -1.38 13.80 -9.00
C SER A 25 -2.64 14.61 -9.29
N SER A 26 -3.59 14.58 -8.36
CA SER A 26 -4.84 15.35 -8.43
C SER A 26 -5.33 15.61 -7.02
N GLY A 27 -5.25 16.88 -6.58
CA GLY A 27 -5.53 17.24 -5.19
C GLY A 27 -4.66 16.43 -4.22
N PRO A 28 -5.21 15.90 -3.11
CA PRO A 28 -4.42 15.23 -2.07
C PRO A 28 -3.99 13.81 -2.44
N ARG A 29 -3.98 13.44 -3.74
CA ARG A 29 -3.72 12.08 -4.21
C ARG A 29 -2.63 12.06 -5.29
N THR A 30 -1.74 11.07 -5.24
CA THR A 30 -0.87 10.68 -6.37
C THR A 30 -1.02 9.18 -6.69
N VAL A 31 -1.25 8.87 -7.96
CA VAL A 31 -1.55 7.52 -8.45
C VAL A 31 -0.27 6.77 -8.75
N ILE A 32 -0.11 5.59 -8.14
CA ILE A 32 0.98 4.66 -8.41
C ILE A 32 0.66 3.89 -9.70
N ARG A 33 1.50 4.05 -10.71
CA ARG A 33 1.41 3.31 -11.98
C ARG A 33 2.62 2.40 -12.13
N HIS A 34 2.55 1.19 -11.56
CA HIS A 34 3.66 0.25 -11.57
C HIS A 34 3.20 -1.18 -11.91
N PRO A 35 3.95 -1.96 -12.72
CA PRO A 35 3.57 -3.33 -13.09
C PRO A 35 3.32 -4.26 -11.90
N LEU A 36 3.99 -4.01 -10.77
CA LEU A 36 3.83 -4.82 -9.54
C LEU A 36 2.50 -4.58 -8.81
N THR A 37 1.83 -3.45 -9.05
CA THR A 37 0.67 -3.00 -8.25
C THR A 37 -0.59 -2.81 -9.09
N ASN A 38 -0.46 -2.53 -10.39
CA ASN A 38 -1.58 -2.34 -11.31
C ASN A 38 -2.49 -3.57 -11.36
N GLY A 39 -3.79 -3.40 -11.12
CA GLY A 39 -4.75 -4.51 -11.17
C GLY A 39 -4.68 -5.48 -9.98
N ASN A 40 -3.73 -5.30 -9.07
CA ASN A 40 -3.51 -6.20 -7.94
C ASN A 40 -4.00 -5.56 -6.64
N ILE A 41 -5.27 -5.79 -6.30
CA ILE A 41 -5.86 -5.39 -5.02
C ILE A 41 -5.26 -6.12 -3.81
N GLY A 42 -4.64 -7.29 -4.03
CA GLY A 42 -3.98 -8.08 -2.99
C GLY A 42 -2.56 -7.62 -2.66
N ALA A 43 -2.01 -6.64 -3.37
CA ALA A 43 -0.68 -6.12 -3.08
C ALA A 43 -0.70 -5.36 -1.74
N ILE A 44 0.28 -5.62 -0.87
CA ILE A 44 0.51 -4.81 0.33
C ILE A 44 1.61 -3.82 0.03
N LEU A 45 1.30 -2.53 0.19
CA LEU A 45 2.24 -1.43 -0.08
C LEU A 45 2.65 -0.78 1.24
N ILE A 46 3.96 -0.67 1.45
CA ILE A 46 4.54 0.14 2.54
C ILE A 46 5.20 1.35 1.88
N VAL A 47 4.81 2.55 2.31
CA VAL A 47 5.20 3.81 1.68
C VAL A 47 5.91 4.70 2.70
N THR A 48 7.07 5.23 2.31
CA THR A 48 7.80 6.23 3.09
C THR A 48 8.22 7.40 2.22
N ASN A 49 8.29 8.60 2.82
CA ASN A 49 8.82 9.79 2.13
C ASN A 49 10.31 9.64 1.81
N ILE A 50 10.71 10.18 0.66
CA ILE A 50 12.12 10.46 0.34
C ILE A 50 12.40 11.91 0.71
N SER A 51 13.48 12.16 1.44
CA SER A 51 13.76 13.50 2.01
C SER A 51 14.15 14.57 1.01
N LYS A 52 14.57 14.19 -0.20
CA LYS A 52 14.88 15.09 -1.31
C LYS A 52 13.88 14.87 -2.45
N PRO A 53 13.23 15.93 -2.98
CA PRO A 53 13.49 17.36 -2.74
C PRO A 53 12.83 17.96 -1.48
N GLY A 54 12.00 17.20 -0.77
CA GLY A 54 11.36 17.59 0.47
C GLY A 54 10.54 16.46 1.06
N ILE A 55 10.07 16.60 2.30
CA ILE A 55 9.23 15.61 2.98
C ILE A 55 7.79 16.12 3.01
N ASN A 56 6.84 15.29 2.60
CA ASN A 56 5.44 15.55 2.86
C ASN A 56 5.14 15.28 4.34
N SER A 57 4.77 16.33 5.08
CA SER A 57 4.51 16.27 6.52
C SER A 57 3.11 15.79 6.90
N ALA A 58 2.20 15.65 5.92
CA ALA A 58 0.87 15.12 6.14
C ALA A 58 0.91 13.62 6.45
N ARG A 59 -0.11 13.13 7.16
CA ARG A 59 -0.31 11.68 7.34
C ARG A 59 -0.72 11.06 6.00
N LEU A 60 -0.01 10.00 5.62
CA LEU A 60 -0.27 9.31 4.35
C LEU A 60 -1.26 8.15 4.55
N ALA A 61 -2.16 8.00 3.60
CA ALA A 61 -2.90 6.77 3.33
C ALA A 61 -2.39 6.12 2.04
N VAL A 62 -2.55 4.81 1.96
CA VAL A 62 -2.40 4.06 0.72
C VAL A 62 -3.74 3.43 0.39
N THR A 63 -4.32 3.81 -0.75
CA THR A 63 -5.69 3.47 -1.13
C THR A 63 -5.71 2.73 -2.46
N TYR A 64 -6.69 1.84 -2.66
CA TYR A 64 -6.91 1.17 -3.94
C TYR A 64 -8.24 1.61 -4.54
N ASP A 65 -8.19 2.15 -5.75
CA ASP A 65 -9.37 2.55 -6.52
C ASP A 65 -9.81 1.37 -7.41
N LEU A 66 -11.04 0.87 -7.17
CA LEU A 66 -11.59 -0.29 -7.88
C LEU A 66 -11.92 -0.01 -9.35
N THR A 67 -12.23 1.25 -9.70
CA THR A 67 -12.66 1.64 -11.04
C THR A 67 -11.46 1.74 -11.98
N SER A 68 -10.40 2.43 -11.53
CA SER A 68 -9.14 2.56 -12.26
C SER A 68 -8.20 1.38 -12.05
N GLN A 69 -8.47 0.54 -11.04
CA GLN A 69 -7.65 -0.59 -10.63
C GLN A 69 -6.20 -0.17 -10.31
N ARG A 70 -6.05 0.91 -9.54
CA ARG A 70 -4.75 1.50 -9.20
C ARG A 70 -4.65 1.81 -7.71
N TRP A 71 -3.43 1.66 -7.21
CA TRP A 71 -3.05 2.15 -5.89
C TRP A 71 -2.74 3.65 -5.95
N SER A 72 -2.96 4.36 -4.85
CA SER A 72 -2.60 5.77 -4.70
C SER A 72 -2.03 6.05 -3.31
N ILE A 73 -1.18 7.08 -3.23
CA ILE A 73 -0.75 7.70 -1.97
C ILE A 73 -1.61 8.95 -1.77
N GLU A 74 -2.17 9.12 -0.58
CA GLU A 74 -3.07 10.23 -0.26
C GLU A 74 -2.69 10.94 1.04
N ASN A 75 -2.85 12.26 1.08
CA ASN A 75 -2.84 13.00 2.32
C ASN A 75 -4.19 12.81 3.03
N GLN A 76 -4.20 12.13 4.18
CA GLN A 76 -5.43 11.84 4.93
C GLN A 76 -6.14 13.09 5.46
N ASP A 77 -5.39 14.18 5.66
CA ASP A 77 -5.94 15.47 6.08
C ASP A 77 -6.54 16.28 4.91
N GLY A 78 -6.49 15.77 3.68
CA GLY A 78 -7.01 16.44 2.49
C GLY A 78 -6.12 17.56 1.94
N SER A 79 -4.90 17.75 2.47
CA SER A 79 -3.96 18.74 1.95
C SER A 79 -3.57 18.45 0.50
N ALA A 80 -3.77 19.41 -0.40
CA ALA A 80 -3.81 19.17 -1.85
C ALA A 80 -2.44 19.01 -2.54
N GLN A 81 -1.32 19.31 -1.87
CA GLN A 81 -0.02 19.35 -2.55
C GLN A 81 0.74 18.03 -2.37
N LEU A 82 0.78 17.19 -3.41
CA LEU A 82 1.74 16.07 -3.48
C LEU A 82 2.81 16.23 -4.56
N GLU A 83 2.57 17.05 -5.59
CA GLU A 83 3.54 17.22 -6.68
C GLU A 83 4.90 17.69 -6.18
N GLY A 84 5.96 17.05 -6.68
CA GLY A 84 7.34 17.28 -6.28
C GLY A 84 7.83 16.38 -5.14
N PHE A 85 6.94 15.71 -4.40
CA PHE A 85 7.37 14.71 -3.42
C PHE A 85 7.69 13.37 -4.06
N ARG A 86 8.59 12.63 -3.43
CA ARG A 86 9.05 11.31 -3.86
C ARG A 86 8.89 10.33 -2.70
N TYR A 87 8.61 9.08 -3.02
CA TYR A 87 8.31 8.05 -2.05
C TYR A 87 9.04 6.75 -2.39
N HIS A 88 9.55 6.05 -1.37
CA HIS A 88 9.88 4.64 -1.51
C HIS A 88 8.60 3.83 -1.37
N VAL A 89 8.38 2.89 -2.28
CA VAL A 89 7.26 1.96 -2.26
C VAL A 89 7.82 0.55 -2.19
N ALA A 90 7.62 -0.11 -1.05
CA ALA A 90 7.82 -1.54 -0.93
C ALA A 90 6.51 -2.25 -1.27
N VAL A 91 6.59 -3.25 -2.14
CA VAL A 91 5.47 -4.11 -2.51
C VAL A 91 5.75 -5.50 -2.00
N VAL A 92 4.87 -5.99 -1.13
CA VAL A 92 4.89 -7.37 -0.66
C VAL A 92 3.87 -8.15 -1.48
N LEU A 93 4.35 -9.17 -2.20
CA LEU A 93 3.54 -10.08 -3.01
C LEU A 93 3.59 -11.48 -2.39
N GLY A 94 2.43 -12.08 -2.14
CA GLY A 94 2.32 -13.46 -1.65
C GLY A 94 1.12 -13.69 -0.72
N PRO A 95 0.79 -14.96 -0.45
CA PRO A 95 -0.33 -15.34 0.41
C PRO A 95 -0.11 -15.04 1.91
N ASP A 96 1.11 -14.70 2.32
CA ASP A 96 1.49 -14.58 3.74
C ASP A 96 1.17 -13.20 4.36
N GLY A 97 0.44 -12.35 3.64
CA GLY A 97 -0.06 -11.08 4.16
C GLY A 97 -1.35 -11.28 4.93
N PHE A 98 -1.36 -11.00 6.24
CA PHE A 98 -2.61 -10.95 6.98
C PHE A 98 -3.36 -9.65 6.68
N ARG A 99 -4.60 -9.75 6.17
CA ARG A 99 -5.49 -8.59 5.99
C ARG A 99 -6.32 -8.39 7.26
N HIS A 100 -5.97 -7.37 8.04
CA HIS A 100 -6.85 -6.86 9.07
C HIS A 100 -7.93 -5.97 8.44
N GLN A 101 -9.20 -6.33 8.64
CA GLN A 101 -10.34 -5.51 8.23
C GLN A 101 -11.10 -5.08 9.48
N ALA A 102 -11.22 -3.76 9.69
CA ALA A 102 -12.11 -3.20 10.69
C ALA A 102 -13.57 -3.48 10.30
N THR A 103 -14.31 -4.06 11.24
CA THR A 103 -15.74 -4.38 11.19
C THR A 103 -16.35 -3.94 12.52
N ASP A 104 -17.68 -3.83 12.57
CA ASP A 104 -18.37 -3.49 13.83
C ASP A 104 -18.09 -4.51 14.95
N ALA A 105 -17.81 -5.76 14.58
CA ALA A 105 -17.54 -6.85 15.53
C ALA A 105 -16.12 -6.81 16.14
N ASN A 106 -15.17 -6.10 15.53
CA ASN A 106 -13.78 -6.04 16.00
C ASN A 106 -13.27 -4.62 16.22
N THR A 107 -14.14 -3.61 16.16
CA THR A 107 -13.80 -2.19 16.38
C THR A 107 -14.46 -1.72 17.67
N GLU A 108 -13.67 -1.15 18.57
CA GLU A 108 -14.16 -0.48 19.75
C GLU A 108 -13.62 0.96 19.77
N PHE A 109 -14.51 1.94 19.81
CA PHE A 109 -14.17 3.36 19.70
C PHE A 109 -13.25 3.66 18.50
N ASN A 110 -11.97 3.89 18.78
CA ASN A 110 -10.93 4.29 17.83
C ASN A 110 -9.83 3.22 17.65
N TYR A 111 -10.06 1.99 18.11
CA TYR A 111 -9.14 0.87 17.92
C TYR A 111 -9.87 -0.37 17.43
N SER A 112 -9.12 -1.33 16.87
CA SER A 112 -9.67 -2.63 16.48
C SER A 112 -8.75 -3.76 16.92
N TYR A 113 -9.35 -4.91 17.24
CA TYR A 113 -8.62 -6.07 17.74
C TYR A 113 -8.02 -6.85 16.58
N LEU A 114 -6.71 -7.06 16.63
CA LEU A 114 -6.00 -8.00 15.78
C LEU A 114 -5.74 -9.27 16.58
N ASP A 115 -6.70 -10.19 16.58
CA ASP A 115 -6.57 -11.51 17.19
C ASP A 115 -6.62 -12.58 16.11
N GLN A 116 -5.46 -13.18 15.82
CA GLN A 116 -5.29 -14.15 14.75
C GLN A 116 -4.36 -15.28 15.18
N PRO A 117 -4.77 -16.55 15.02
CA PRO A 117 -3.94 -17.70 15.38
C PRO A 117 -2.58 -17.75 14.67
N GLY A 118 -2.45 -17.11 13.50
CA GLY A 118 -1.19 -17.04 12.74
C GLY A 118 -0.22 -15.94 13.18
N LEU A 119 -0.56 -15.12 14.19
CA LEU A 119 0.27 -14.03 14.70
C LEU A 119 0.77 -14.25 16.14
N ASN A 120 0.47 -15.41 16.73
CA ASN A 120 0.76 -15.76 18.12
C ASN A 120 1.73 -16.94 18.25
#